data_AF-A0A1Q6K383-F1
#
_entry.id   AF-A0A1Q6K383-F1
#
_cell.length_a   1.000
_cell.length_b   1.000
_cell.length_c   1.000
_cell.angle_alpha   90.00
_cell.angle_beta   90.00
_cell.angle_gamma   90.00
#
_symmetry.space_group_name_H-M   'P 1'
#
loop_
_entity.id
_entity.type
_entity.pdbx_description
1 polymer ?
#
loop_
_entity_poly.entity_id
_entity_poly.type
_entity_poly.pdbx_seq_one_letter_code
_entity_poly.pdbx_strand_id
1 'polypeptide(L)'
;MGDTVVTILAIVLAAVLMFIFPLMSVADRSDDVSQLSVQNSTTTFVDNIRSTGRITLADYNKFAQEINATGNTYDIEMEVKVLDENPGKKTAQTAYEKIGENVYYTEYTTQIMEDLNDASNNNTKYLKEGDIVSVSVKNTNTTISQLLRNFFYRVTGNDSSTIGASNGGIVTVNGRN
;
A
#
# COMPACT_ATOMS: atom_id res chain seq x y z
N MET A 1 45.50 -22.04 30.27
CA MET A 1 44.18 -22.60 29.89
C MET A 1 43.10 -21.53 29.71
N GLY A 2 43.14 -20.38 30.42
CA GLY A 2 42.21 -19.26 30.17
C GLY A 2 42.40 -18.56 28.81
N ASP A 3 43.65 -18.41 28.36
CA ASP A 3 43.99 -17.68 27.12
C ASP A 3 43.46 -18.35 25.84
N THR A 4 43.51 -19.69 25.80
CA THR A 4 42.97 -20.47 24.68
C THR A 4 41.45 -20.33 24.56
N VAL A 5 40.73 -20.26 25.68
CA VAL A 5 39.27 -20.09 25.69
C VAL A 5 38.88 -18.69 25.22
N VAL A 6 39.60 -17.65 25.67
CA VAL A 6 39.37 -16.26 25.20
C VAL A 6 39.65 -16.13 23.71
N THR A 7 40.70 -16.78 23.21
CA THR A 7 41.05 -16.77 21.77
C THR A 7 39.99 -17.48 20.94
N ILE A 8 39.51 -18.66 21.38
CA ILE A 8 38.42 -19.38 20.70
C ILE A 8 37.14 -18.53 20.67
N LEU A 9 36.79 -17.89 21.80
CA LEU A 9 35.62 -17.01 21.88
C LEU A 9 35.76 -15.80 20.94
N ALA A 10 36.95 -15.19 20.85
CA ALA A 10 37.20 -14.06 19.97
C ALA A 10 37.06 -14.45 18.48
N ILE A 11 37.53 -15.64 18.09
CA ILE A 11 37.38 -16.15 16.71
C ILE A 11 35.90 -16.41 16.38
N VAL A 12 35.15 -17.03 17.30
CA VAL A 12 33.72 -17.29 17.09
C VAL A 12 32.94 -15.97 16.99
N LEU A 13 33.25 -14.99 17.84
CA LEU A 13 32.65 -13.67 17.77
C LEU A 13 32.97 -12.95 16.45
N ALA A 14 34.23 -12.99 16.02
CA ALA A 14 34.65 -12.41 14.74
C ALA A 14 33.97 -13.08 13.55
N ALA A 15 33.83 -14.41 13.56
CA ALA A 15 33.11 -15.15 12.55
C ALA A 15 31.62 -14.73 12.49
N VAL A 16 30.94 -14.63 13.62
CA VAL A 16 29.54 -14.18 13.70
C VAL A 16 29.39 -12.75 13.15
N LEU A 17 30.27 -11.83 13.54
CA LEU A 17 30.24 -10.44 13.06
C LEU A 17 30.46 -10.36 11.53
N MET A 18 31.33 -11.21 10.98
CA MET A 18 31.58 -11.28 9.54
C MET A 18 30.35 -11.73 8.74
N PHE A 19 29.42 -12.50 9.32
CA PHE A 19 28.16 -12.88 8.68
C PHE A 19 27.03 -11.87 8.87
N ILE A 20 27.02 -11.13 9.99
CA ILE A 20 25.95 -10.17 10.29
C ILE A 20 25.94 -9.01 9.30
N PHE A 21 27.10 -8.44 8.93
CA PHE A 21 27.15 -7.31 8.00
C PHE A 21 26.64 -7.65 6.58
N PRO A 22 27.08 -8.75 5.94
CA PRO A 22 26.50 -9.20 4.68
C PRO A 22 25.00 -9.47 4.79
N LEU A 23 24.54 -10.08 5.89
CA LEU A 23 23.13 -10.38 6.11
C LEU A 23 22.29 -9.10 6.21
N MET A 24 22.77 -8.09 6.92
CA MET A 24 22.10 -6.78 7.03
C MET A 24 21.99 -6.10 5.66
N SER A 25 23.07 -6.10 4.87
CA SER A 25 23.06 -5.50 3.54
C SER A 25 22.11 -6.22 2.56
N VAL A 26 22.01 -7.54 2.63
CA VAL A 26 21.07 -8.31 1.81
C VAL A 26 19.63 -8.08 2.26
N ALA A 27 19.39 -8.00 3.57
CA ALA A 27 18.07 -7.72 4.12
C ALA A 27 17.58 -6.33 3.67
N ASP A 28 18.40 -5.28 3.84
CA ASP A 28 18.03 -3.93 3.41
C ASP A 28 17.70 -3.87 1.92
N ARG A 29 18.50 -4.55 1.08
CA ARG A 29 18.22 -4.64 -0.36
C ARG A 29 16.93 -5.40 -0.66
N SER A 30 16.62 -6.45 0.11
CA SER A 30 15.38 -7.20 -0.04
C SER A 30 14.17 -6.32 0.30
N ASP A 31 14.27 -5.48 1.33
CA ASP A 31 13.22 -4.52 1.69
C ASP A 31 13.07 -3.43 0.62
N ASP A 32 14.18 -2.88 0.11
CA ASP A 32 14.16 -1.88 -0.97
C ASP A 32 13.49 -2.43 -2.25
N VAL A 33 13.81 -3.66 -2.64
CA VAL A 33 13.19 -4.32 -3.79
C VAL A 33 11.70 -4.55 -3.55
N SER A 34 11.33 -5.00 -2.35
CA SER A 34 9.92 -5.20 -1.97
C SER A 34 9.14 -3.89 -2.00
N GLN A 35 9.72 -2.82 -1.44
CA GLN A 35 9.16 -1.48 -1.43
C GLN A 35 8.94 -0.95 -2.86
N LEU A 36 9.94 -1.08 -3.73
CA LEU A 36 9.84 -0.65 -5.12
C LEU A 36 8.79 -1.46 -5.89
N SER A 37 8.74 -2.78 -5.66
CA SER A 37 7.75 -3.65 -6.29
C SER A 37 6.33 -3.25 -5.89
N VAL A 38 6.08 -3.06 -4.60
CA VAL A 38 4.77 -2.63 -4.09
C VAL A 38 4.41 -1.25 -4.64
N GLN A 39 5.35 -0.31 -4.68
CA GLN A 39 5.11 1.02 -5.23
C GLN A 39 4.74 0.99 -6.71
N ASN A 40 5.43 0.16 -7.51
CA ASN A 40 5.14 0.01 -8.93
C ASN A 40 3.79 -0.66 -9.17
N SER A 41 3.46 -1.73 -8.44
CA SER A 41 2.17 -2.40 -8.55
C SER A 41 1.02 -1.49 -8.11
N THR A 42 1.16 -0.73 -7.02
CA THR A 42 0.15 0.24 -6.56
C THR A 42 -0.05 1.35 -7.59
N THR A 43 1.03 1.87 -8.17
CA THR A 43 0.97 2.89 -9.22
C THR A 43 0.27 2.36 -10.46
N THR A 44 0.66 1.16 -10.92
CA THR A 44 0.05 0.54 -12.11
C THR A 44 -1.44 0.28 -11.90
N PHE A 45 -1.83 -0.17 -10.70
CA PHE A 45 -3.23 -0.38 -10.35
C PHE A 45 -4.02 0.93 -10.37
N VAL A 46 -3.52 1.98 -9.72
CA VAL A 46 -4.17 3.31 -9.71
C VAL A 46 -4.25 3.91 -11.12
N ASP A 47 -3.19 3.82 -11.91
CA ASP A 47 -3.17 4.34 -13.28
C ASP A 47 -4.12 3.58 -14.21
N ASN A 48 -4.27 2.26 -14.02
CA ASN A 48 -5.30 1.48 -14.71
C ASN A 48 -6.70 2.01 -14.35
N ILE A 49 -7.00 2.21 -13.07
CA ILE A 49 -8.29 2.75 -12.63
C ILE A 49 -8.53 4.15 -13.23
N ARG A 50 -7.52 5.02 -13.22
CA ARG A 50 -7.63 6.40 -13.74
C ARG A 50 -7.85 6.47 -15.24
N SER A 51 -7.24 5.54 -16.00
CA SER A 51 -7.27 5.49 -17.46
C SER A 51 -8.46 4.71 -18.01
N THR A 52 -9.05 3.82 -17.22
CA THR A 52 -10.22 3.02 -17.62
C THR A 52 -11.52 3.47 -16.97
N GLY A 53 -11.44 4.23 -15.88
CA GLY A 53 -12.59 4.67 -15.09
C GLY A 53 -13.32 3.50 -14.42
N ARG A 54 -12.63 2.38 -14.16
CA ARG A 54 -13.24 1.20 -13.53
C ARG A 54 -12.27 0.50 -12.61
N ILE A 55 -12.79 -0.04 -11.51
CA ILE A 55 -12.10 -0.95 -10.62
C ILE A 55 -12.68 -2.33 -10.89
N THR A 56 -11.86 -3.30 -11.27
CA THR A 56 -12.31 -4.68 -11.50
C THR A 56 -11.78 -5.61 -10.42
N LEU A 57 -12.54 -6.66 -10.09
CA LEU A 57 -12.09 -7.67 -9.14
C LEU A 57 -10.84 -8.41 -9.64
N ALA A 58 -10.72 -8.59 -10.95
CA ALA A 58 -9.56 -9.23 -11.57
C ALA A 58 -8.28 -8.40 -11.39
N ASP A 59 -8.36 -7.08 -11.62
CA ASP A 59 -7.22 -6.17 -11.44
C ASP A 59 -6.83 -6.07 -9.96
N TYR A 60 -7.81 -6.01 -9.05
CA TYR A 60 -7.57 -6.03 -7.61
C TYR A 60 -6.87 -7.32 -7.16
N ASN A 61 -7.36 -8.48 -7.60
CA ASN A 61 -6.77 -9.78 -7.25
C ASN A 61 -5.35 -9.92 -7.80
N LYS A 62 -5.12 -9.47 -9.04
CA LYS A 62 -3.79 -9.44 -9.64
C LYS A 62 -2.85 -8.54 -8.84
N PHE A 63 -3.31 -7.33 -8.49
CA PHE A 63 -2.55 -6.40 -7.66
C PHE A 63 -2.21 -7.01 -6.30
N ALA A 64 -3.19 -7.59 -5.61
CA ALA A 64 -2.99 -8.26 -4.33
C ALA A 64 -2.00 -9.43 -4.46
N GLN A 65 -2.06 -10.21 -5.54
CA GLN A 65 -1.11 -11.29 -5.79
C GLN A 65 0.31 -10.78 -6.02
N GLU A 66 0.48 -9.71 -6.80
CA GLU A 66 1.80 -9.12 -7.09
C GLU A 66 2.47 -8.57 -5.83
N ILE A 67 1.75 -7.86 -4.96
CA ILE A 67 2.33 -7.34 -3.73
C ILE A 67 2.68 -8.47 -2.75
N ASN A 68 1.82 -9.48 -2.60
CA ASN A 68 2.08 -10.63 -1.71
C ASN A 68 3.22 -11.54 -2.24
N ALA A 69 3.53 -11.50 -3.54
CA ALA A 69 4.66 -12.24 -4.13
C ALA A 69 6.03 -11.76 -3.62
N THR A 70 6.10 -10.59 -2.97
CA THR A 70 7.33 -10.11 -2.31
C THR A 70 7.68 -10.89 -1.03
N GLY A 71 6.83 -11.82 -0.59
CA GLY A 71 7.05 -12.65 0.61
C GLY A 71 6.63 -11.98 1.92
N ASN A 72 5.92 -10.86 1.81
CA ASN A 72 5.45 -10.03 2.89
C ASN A 72 3.91 -9.98 2.90
N THR A 73 3.32 -9.69 4.06
CA THR A 73 1.88 -9.49 4.21
C THR A 73 1.54 -8.01 4.21
N TYR A 74 0.47 -7.67 3.50
CA TYR A 74 0.06 -6.29 3.29
C TYR A 74 -1.41 -6.08 3.63
N ASP A 75 -1.72 -4.91 4.15
CA ASP A 75 -3.05 -4.36 4.27
C ASP A 75 -3.27 -3.33 3.15
N ILE A 76 -4.41 -3.44 2.46
CA ILE A 76 -4.75 -2.60 1.29
C ILE A 76 -5.94 -1.72 1.67
N GLU A 77 -5.68 -0.42 1.79
CA GLU A 77 -6.67 0.62 2.01
C GLU A 77 -6.99 1.32 0.67
N MET A 78 -8.26 1.31 0.26
CA MET A 78 -8.74 2.00 -0.92
C MET A 78 -9.79 3.04 -0.52
N GLU A 79 -9.67 4.22 -1.12
CA GLU A 79 -10.62 5.32 -0.97
C GLU A 79 -10.99 5.85 -2.36
N VAL A 80 -12.29 5.96 -2.61
CA VAL A 80 -12.84 6.59 -3.82
C VAL A 80 -13.71 7.75 -3.40
N LYS A 81 -13.37 8.96 -3.85
CA LYS A 81 -14.19 10.15 -3.68
C LYS A 81 -14.98 10.37 -4.96
N VAL A 82 -16.27 10.06 -4.92
CA VAL A 82 -17.17 10.20 -6.06
C VAL A 82 -17.78 11.59 -6.08
N LEU A 83 -17.75 12.23 -7.25
CA LEU A 83 -18.31 13.57 -7.46
C LEU A 83 -19.86 13.52 -7.42
N ASP A 84 -20.46 14.26 -6.49
CA ASP A 84 -21.91 14.47 -6.42
C ASP A 84 -22.30 15.69 -7.28
N GLU A 85 -22.78 15.40 -8.49
CA GLU A 85 -23.30 16.41 -9.42
C GLU A 85 -24.77 16.77 -9.16
N ASN A 86 -25.44 16.13 -8.19
CA ASN A 86 -26.89 16.16 -8.08
C ASN A 86 -27.37 17.53 -7.52
N PRO A 87 -28.08 18.38 -8.31
CA PRO A 87 -28.49 19.72 -7.87
C PRO A 87 -29.47 19.70 -6.69
N GLY A 88 -30.22 18.61 -6.51
CA GLY A 88 -31.21 18.44 -5.46
C GLY A 88 -30.63 18.20 -4.05
N LYS A 89 -29.34 17.88 -3.93
CA LYS A 89 -28.63 17.77 -2.64
C LYS A 89 -27.79 19.01 -2.29
N LYS A 90 -27.65 19.98 -3.20
CA LYS A 90 -27.04 21.29 -2.93
C LYS A 90 -27.85 22.17 -1.97
N THR A 91 -29.10 21.80 -1.69
CA THR A 91 -30.02 22.57 -0.83
C THR A 91 -29.87 22.29 0.66
N ALA A 92 -29.13 21.24 1.07
CA ALA A 92 -29.02 20.83 2.48
C ALA A 92 -27.79 21.37 3.21
N GLN A 93 -26.85 22.03 2.51
CA GLN A 93 -25.72 22.70 3.16
C GLN A 93 -25.86 24.21 3.04
N THR A 94 -26.10 24.84 4.19
CA THR A 94 -26.18 26.28 4.44
C THR A 94 -24.86 26.99 4.08
N ALA A 95 -24.66 27.28 2.80
CA ALA A 95 -23.72 28.29 2.31
C ALA A 95 -24.11 28.68 0.88
N TYR A 96 -25.16 29.48 0.74
CA TYR A 96 -25.69 30.01 -0.53
C TYR A 96 -24.75 31.00 -1.26
N GLU A 97 -23.44 30.97 -1.04
CA GLU A 97 -22.51 31.99 -1.54
C GLU A 97 -21.48 31.51 -2.56
N LYS A 98 -21.44 30.21 -2.94
CA LYS A 98 -20.45 29.73 -3.92
C LYS A 98 -21.06 28.81 -4.99
N ILE A 99 -21.44 29.41 -6.11
CA ILE A 99 -21.75 28.69 -7.35
C ILE A 99 -20.45 28.03 -7.84
N GLY A 100 -20.42 26.70 -7.90
CA GLY A 100 -19.31 25.94 -8.50
C GLY A 100 -18.57 24.96 -7.59
N GLU A 101 -19.06 24.65 -6.39
CA GLU A 101 -18.42 23.67 -5.50
C GLU A 101 -18.76 22.23 -5.92
N ASN A 102 -17.71 21.43 -6.12
CA ASN A 102 -17.76 19.99 -6.38
C ASN A 102 -17.86 19.28 -5.02
N VAL A 103 -19.03 18.73 -4.70
CA VAL A 103 -19.25 17.96 -3.47
C VAL A 103 -18.82 16.53 -3.73
N TYR A 104 -18.02 15.93 -2.84
CA TYR A 104 -17.61 14.52 -2.96
C TYR A 104 -18.16 13.72 -1.79
N TYR A 105 -18.56 12.47 -2.04
CA TYR A 105 -18.73 11.47 -0.99
C TYR A 105 -17.63 10.42 -1.10
N THR A 106 -17.12 9.96 0.05
CA THR A 106 -16.02 8.97 0.09
C THR A 106 -16.60 7.58 0.30
N GLU A 107 -16.22 6.65 -0.58
CA GLU A 107 -16.39 5.21 -0.42
C GLU A 107 -15.05 4.59 0.03
N TYR A 108 -15.12 3.66 0.97
CA TYR A 108 -13.95 2.96 1.52
C TYR A 108 -13.84 1.53 1.00
N THR A 109 -12.70 0.87 1.23
CA THR A 109 -12.38 -0.50 0.77
C THR A 109 -13.54 -1.48 0.91
N THR A 110 -14.25 -1.48 2.04
CA THR A 110 -15.35 -2.42 2.31
C THR A 110 -16.50 -2.25 1.33
N GLN A 111 -16.90 -1.01 1.06
CA GLN A 111 -17.98 -0.68 0.13
C GLN A 111 -17.56 -0.97 -1.32
N ILE A 112 -16.32 -0.62 -1.67
CA ILE A 112 -15.76 -0.93 -2.99
C ILE A 112 -15.73 -2.44 -3.20
N MET A 113 -15.29 -3.21 -2.20
CA MET A 113 -15.17 -4.66 -2.30
C MET A 113 -16.54 -5.36 -2.31
N GLU A 114 -17.55 -4.80 -1.65
CA GLU A 114 -18.93 -5.28 -1.75
C GLU A 114 -19.43 -5.16 -3.20
N ASP A 115 -19.21 -4.01 -3.85
CA ASP A 115 -19.57 -3.79 -5.25
C ASP A 115 -18.79 -4.68 -6.22
N LEU A 116 -17.51 -4.96 -5.93
CA LEU A 116 -16.67 -5.86 -6.74
C LEU A 116 -17.07 -7.34 -6.60
N ASN A 117 -17.63 -7.74 -5.45
CA ASN A 117 -18.11 -9.10 -5.22
C ASN A 117 -19.55 -9.31 -5.70
N ASP A 118 -20.28 -8.24 -6.01
CA ASP A 118 -21.60 -8.34 -6.60
C ASP A 118 -21.52 -8.79 -8.07
N ALA A 119 -21.93 -10.03 -8.31
CA ALA A 119 -22.01 -10.62 -9.65
C ALA A 119 -22.98 -9.86 -10.57
N SER A 120 -23.94 -9.10 -10.02
CA SER A 120 -24.85 -8.25 -10.80
C SER A 120 -24.12 -7.10 -11.52
N ASN A 121 -22.96 -6.68 -11.03
CA ASN A 121 -22.19 -5.56 -11.58
C ASN A 121 -20.99 -6.01 -12.43
N ASN A 122 -21.02 -7.24 -12.97
CA ASN A 122 -19.87 -7.84 -13.68
C ASN A 122 -18.56 -7.75 -12.88
N ASN A 123 -18.65 -7.80 -11.54
CA ASN A 123 -17.51 -7.67 -10.63
C ASN A 123 -16.67 -6.40 -10.85
N THR A 124 -17.33 -5.30 -11.25
CA THR A 124 -16.70 -4.06 -11.67
C THR A 124 -17.41 -2.86 -11.07
N LYS A 125 -16.65 -1.99 -10.38
CA LYS A 125 -17.10 -0.67 -9.96
C LYS A 125 -16.75 0.35 -11.04
N TYR A 126 -17.75 1.04 -11.57
CA TYR A 126 -17.55 2.12 -12.54
C TYR A 126 -17.40 3.45 -11.82
N LEU A 127 -16.40 4.22 -12.25
CA LEU A 127 -16.08 5.56 -11.79
C LEU A 127 -16.35 6.56 -12.93
N LYS A 128 -16.64 7.79 -12.55
CA LYS A 128 -16.84 8.89 -13.47
C LYS A 128 -15.57 9.73 -13.58
N GLU A 129 -15.47 10.42 -14.71
CA GLU A 129 -14.45 11.46 -14.89
C GLU A 129 -14.63 12.53 -13.79
N GLY A 130 -13.55 12.84 -13.07
CA GLY A 130 -13.57 13.74 -11.93
C GLY A 130 -13.59 13.06 -10.56
N ASP A 131 -13.85 11.75 -10.48
CA ASP A 131 -13.71 10.99 -9.23
C ASP A 131 -12.23 10.90 -8.82
N ILE A 132 -11.94 10.88 -7.51
CA ILE A 132 -10.58 10.78 -6.99
C ILE A 132 -10.40 9.40 -6.36
N VAL A 133 -9.37 8.68 -6.79
CA VAL A 133 -9.01 7.37 -6.23
C VAL A 133 -7.71 7.50 -5.46
N SER A 134 -7.64 6.88 -4.29
CA SER A 134 -6.44 6.78 -3.47
C SER A 134 -6.31 5.34 -2.97
N VAL A 135 -5.13 4.75 -3.15
CA VAL A 135 -4.79 3.41 -2.70
C VAL A 135 -3.54 3.50 -1.84
N SER A 136 -3.63 2.98 -0.63
CA SER A 136 -2.56 2.92 0.37
C SER A 136 -2.34 1.46 0.73
N VAL A 137 -1.09 1.02 0.67
CA VAL A 137 -0.67 -0.32 1.05
C VAL A 137 0.31 -0.20 2.19
N LYS A 138 0.06 -0.94 3.27
CA LYS A 138 0.92 -0.98 4.46
C LYS A 138 1.30 -2.40 4.76
N ASN A 139 2.58 -2.64 5.02
CA ASN A 139 3.04 -3.94 5.47
C ASN A 139 2.61 -4.21 6.92
N THR A 140 2.15 -5.44 7.19
CA THR A 140 1.67 -5.88 8.51
C THR A 140 2.64 -6.79 9.25
N ASN A 141 3.70 -7.28 8.59
CA ASN A 141 4.70 -8.16 9.19
C ASN A 141 6.01 -7.43 9.53
N THR A 142 6.85 -8.03 10.37
CA THR A 142 8.19 -7.49 10.61
C THR A 142 9.17 -8.07 9.60
N THR A 143 9.91 -7.23 8.87
CA THR A 143 10.93 -7.67 7.90
C THR A 143 12.22 -8.10 8.59
N ILE A 144 13.07 -8.87 7.91
CA ILE A 144 14.37 -9.30 8.45
C ILE A 144 15.27 -8.08 8.76
N SER A 145 15.24 -7.03 7.92
CA SER A 145 16.01 -5.81 8.17
C SER A 145 15.50 -5.08 9.39
N GLN A 146 14.18 -5.02 9.60
CA GLN A 146 13.61 -4.48 10.85
C GLN A 146 14.05 -5.31 12.06
N LEU A 147 14.05 -6.64 11.99
CA LEU A 147 14.54 -7.48 13.09
C LEU A 147 16.02 -7.25 13.39
N LEU A 148 16.87 -7.18 12.36
CA LEU A 148 18.31 -6.92 12.51
C LEU A 148 18.58 -5.49 13.01
N ARG A 149 17.86 -4.50 12.50
CA ARG A 149 17.90 -3.11 13.00
C ARG A 149 17.43 -3.05 14.44
N ASN A 150 16.34 -3.70 14.80
CA ASN A 150 15.85 -3.74 16.18
C ASN A 150 16.83 -4.46 17.12
N PHE A 151 17.51 -5.51 16.64
CA PHE A 151 18.57 -6.17 17.40
C PHE A 151 19.77 -5.24 17.61
N PHE A 152 20.18 -4.47 16.61
CA PHE A 152 21.34 -3.57 16.66
C PHE A 152 21.06 -2.22 17.36
N TYR A 153 19.83 -1.70 17.23
CA TYR A 153 19.40 -0.37 17.66
C TYR A 153 18.41 -0.39 18.84
N ARG A 154 18.36 -1.48 19.63
CA ARG A 154 17.48 -1.67 20.80
C ARG A 154 17.64 -0.64 21.95
N VAL A 155 18.21 0.54 21.67
CA VAL A 155 18.22 1.74 22.52
C VAL A 155 17.08 2.71 22.16
N THR A 156 16.41 2.60 20.99
CA THR A 156 15.38 3.61 20.64
C THR A 156 14.20 3.04 19.84
N GLY A 157 13.13 2.69 20.57
CA GLY A 157 11.74 3.07 20.29
C GLY A 157 11.07 2.75 18.94
N ASN A 158 10.02 1.92 19.06
CA ASN A 158 8.78 1.84 18.28
C ASN A 158 8.73 1.14 16.91
N ASP A 159 7.65 0.36 16.79
CA ASP A 159 7.19 -0.40 15.64
C ASP A 159 7.10 0.48 14.38
N SER A 160 8.06 0.26 13.48
CA SER A 160 8.14 0.92 12.19
C SER A 160 7.59 -0.03 11.13
N SER A 161 6.37 0.23 10.65
CA SER A 161 5.93 -0.31 9.36
C SER A 161 6.80 0.34 8.28
N THR A 162 7.82 -0.37 7.81
CA THR A 162 8.86 0.22 6.93
C THR A 162 8.53 0.08 5.45
N ILE A 163 7.65 -0.85 5.08
CA ILE A 163 7.21 -1.06 3.69
C ILE A 163 5.78 -0.54 3.54
N GLY A 164 5.61 0.51 2.74
CA GLY A 164 4.30 1.07 2.44
C GLY A 164 4.31 1.93 1.19
N ALA A 165 3.30 1.78 0.35
CA ALA A 165 3.14 2.58 -0.87
C ALA A 165 1.76 3.21 -0.88
N SER A 166 1.69 4.51 -1.18
CA SER A 166 0.44 5.18 -1.47
C SER A 166 0.51 5.82 -2.85
N ASN A 167 -0.57 5.68 -3.60
CA ASN A 167 -0.74 6.39 -4.85
C ASN A 167 -2.21 6.75 -5.03
N GLY A 168 -2.47 7.89 -5.68
CA GLY A 168 -3.81 8.36 -5.95
C GLY A 168 -3.83 9.31 -7.12
N GLY A 169 -5.02 9.52 -7.67
CA GLY A 169 -5.21 10.46 -8.76
C GLY A 169 -6.66 10.59 -9.19
N ILE A 170 -6.89 11.60 -10.01
CA ILE A 170 -8.20 11.88 -10.61
C ILE A 170 -8.43 10.91 -11.76
N VAL A 171 -9.64 10.36 -11.84
CA VAL A 171 -10.14 9.55 -12.94
C VAL A 171 -10.37 10.46 -14.15
N THR A 172 -9.75 10.09 -15.26
CA THR A 172 -9.70 10.93 -16.48
C THR A 172 -10.70 10.51 -17.55
N VAL A 173 -11.38 9.37 -17.36
CA VAL A 173 -12.37 8.86 -18.30
C VAL A 173 -13.58 8.31 -17.55
N ASN A 174 -14.75 8.39 -18.17
CA ASN A 174 -15.94 7.73 -17.66
C ASN A 174 -15.86 6.22 -17.91
N GLY A 175 -15.95 5.42 -16.84
CA GLY A 175 -16.12 3.98 -16.93
C GLY A 175 -17.40 3.62 -17.66
N ARG A 176 -17.30 2.70 -18.62
CA ARG A 176 -18.46 2.14 -19.34
C ARG A 176 -18.56 0.64 -19.11
N ASN A 177 -19.79 0.15 -18.99
CA ASN A 177 -20.15 -1.27 -19.06
C ASN A 177 -19.75 -1.86 -20.41
#